data_AF-A0A1B2F377-F1
#
_entry.id   AF-A0A1B2F377-F1
#
_cell.length_a   1.000
_cell.length_b   1.000
_cell.length_c   1.000
_cell.angle_alpha   90.00
_cell.angle_beta   90.00
_cell.angle_gamma   90.00
#
_symmetry.space_group_name_H-M   'P 1'
#
loop_
_entity.id
_entity.type
_entity.pdbx_description
1 polymer ?
#
loop_
_entity_poly.entity_id
_entity_poly.type
_entity_poly.pdbx_seq_one_letter_code
_entity_poly.pdbx_strand_id
1 'polypeptide(L)'
;MMTSTPPALTALSFRLRAGLTFLICAGVGIFAVYWLIAHVLPIYGQLWRRASAIEVPYLAFGLLMAPPIMLSCSLAAAYAFWTGKKFNPPKKSGLARFETSMIKTSVYVLVLLAPLIAVITTVALNTLNYTSCPQLRKSGSAWQTYWVIHPGFCFKPDSYTENDWPCKQVDGKTLCINMDE
;
A
#
# COMPACT_ATOMS: atom_id res chain seq x y z
N MET A 1 45.61 2.85 19.72
CA MET A 1 44.35 3.50 19.27
C MET A 1 43.43 3.57 20.47
N MET A 2 43.24 4.77 21.02
CA MET A 2 42.39 5.02 22.19
C MET A 2 40.92 4.76 21.86
N THR A 3 40.34 3.76 22.52
CA THR A 3 38.89 3.57 22.57
C THR A 3 38.28 4.60 23.52
N SER A 4 37.95 5.79 23.01
CA SER A 4 37.10 6.72 23.74
C SER A 4 35.69 6.14 23.80
N THR A 5 35.26 5.69 24.98
CA THR A 5 33.86 5.39 25.27
C THR A 5 33.04 6.66 25.00
N PRO A 6 32.03 6.63 24.11
CA PRO A 6 31.19 7.80 23.90
C PRO A 6 30.43 8.10 25.19
N PRO A 7 30.23 9.38 25.55
CA PRO A 7 29.57 9.76 26.80
C PRO A 7 28.17 9.15 26.86
N ALA A 8 27.75 8.66 28.03
CA ALA A 8 26.49 7.92 28.22
C ALA A 8 25.25 8.64 27.64
N LEU A 9 25.24 9.98 27.63
CA LEU A 9 24.20 10.80 27.01
C LEU A 9 24.07 10.59 25.48
N THR A 10 25.20 10.39 24.79
CA THR A 10 25.22 10.13 23.34
C THR A 10 24.76 8.71 23.01
N ALA A 11 25.03 7.75 23.87
CA ALA A 11 24.53 6.38 23.73
C ALA A 11 23.02 6.30 23.99
N LEU A 12 22.51 7.01 25.00
CA LEU A 12 21.07 7.05 25.31
C LEU A 12 20.26 7.73 24.20
N SER A 13 20.74 8.88 23.69
CA SER A 13 20.09 9.58 22.57
C SER A 13 20.10 8.76 21.28
N PHE A 14 21.17 8.01 21.00
CA PHE A 14 21.22 7.07 19.87
C PHE A 14 20.16 5.97 20.02
N ARG A 15 20.05 5.34 21.20
CA ARG A 15 19.04 4.31 21.46
C ARG A 15 17.63 4.87 21.35
N LEU A 16 17.32 6.04 21.92
CA LEU A 16 16.01 6.69 21.78
C LEU A 16 15.62 6.90 20.31
N ARG A 17 16.54 7.39 19.47
CA ARG A 17 16.30 7.56 18.02
C ARG A 17 16.07 6.23 17.31
N ALA A 18 16.82 5.18 17.68
CA ALA A 18 16.61 3.84 17.15
C ALA A 18 15.24 3.27 17.55
N GLY A 19 14.82 3.47 18.80
CA GLY A 19 13.49 3.07 19.28
C GLY A 19 12.35 3.79 18.55
N LEU A 20 12.48 5.11 18.34
CA LEU A 20 11.51 5.87 17.54
C LEU A 20 11.46 5.37 16.09
N THR A 21 12.62 5.11 15.48
CA THR A 21 12.71 4.57 14.11
C THR A 21 12.03 3.21 14.00
N PHE A 22 12.22 2.34 15.01
CA PHE A 22 11.53 1.05 15.08
C PHE A 22 10.01 1.21 15.07
N LEU A 23 9.47 2.10 15.92
CA LEU A 23 8.03 2.36 15.99
C LEU A 23 7.48 2.91 14.68
N ILE A 24 8.20 3.83 14.03
CA ILE A 24 7.80 4.39 12.73
C ILE A 24 7.81 3.30 11.66
N CYS A 25 8.90 2.55 11.50
CA CYS A 25 8.99 1.50 10.49
C CYS A 25 7.95 0.40 10.71
N ALA A 26 7.71 0.00 11.97
CA ALA A 26 6.66 -0.97 12.29
C ALA A 26 5.26 -0.42 11.97
N GLY A 27 4.97 0.83 12.36
CA GLY A 27 3.70 1.50 12.09
C GLY A 27 3.42 1.64 10.59
N VAL A 28 4.41 2.09 9.80
CA VAL A 28 4.29 2.18 8.34
C VAL A 28 4.10 0.79 7.71
N GLY A 29 4.81 -0.24 8.20
CA GLY A 29 4.63 -1.61 7.74
C GLY A 29 3.23 -2.15 7.99
N ILE A 30 2.69 -1.97 9.21
CA ILE A 30 1.34 -2.39 9.57
C ILE A 30 0.30 -1.61 8.75
N PHE A 31 0.46 -0.30 8.63
CA PHE A 31 -0.42 0.54 7.83
C PHE A 31 -0.44 0.11 6.35
N ALA A 32 0.72 -0.22 5.79
CA ALA A 32 0.82 -0.72 4.43
C ALA A 32 0.07 -2.06 4.25
N VAL A 33 0.24 -3.00 5.18
CA VAL A 33 -0.48 -4.28 5.15
C VAL A 33 -1.99 -4.07 5.29
N TYR A 34 -2.42 -3.21 6.22
CA TYR A 34 -3.83 -2.86 6.39
C TYR A 34 -4.42 -2.29 5.11
N TRP A 35 -3.73 -1.34 4.45
CA TRP A 35 -4.20 -0.76 3.19
C TRP A 35 -4.30 -1.79 2.06
N LEU A 36 -3.34 -2.70 1.95
CA LEU A 36 -3.40 -3.79 0.96
C LEU A 36 -4.61 -4.70 1.23
N ILE A 37 -4.90 -5.01 2.48
CA ILE A 37 -6.05 -5.84 2.85
C ILE A 37 -7.37 -5.08 2.60
N ALA A 38 -7.45 -3.81 2.97
CA ALA A 38 -8.67 -3.01 2.91
C ALA A 38 -9.02 -2.52 1.50
N HIS A 39 -8.04 -2.35 0.61
CA HIS A 39 -8.27 -1.76 -0.71
C HIS A 39 -7.82 -2.62 -1.90
N VAL A 40 -6.84 -3.52 -1.73
CA VAL A 40 -6.37 -4.38 -2.85
C VAL A 40 -7.11 -5.71 -2.90
N LEU A 41 -7.33 -6.37 -1.76
CA LEU A 41 -8.09 -7.64 -1.74
C LEU A 41 -9.55 -7.50 -2.20
N PRO A 42 -10.30 -6.45 -1.82
CA PRO A 42 -11.71 -6.33 -2.23
C PRO A 42 -11.90 -6.22 -3.74
N ILE A 43 -10.91 -5.69 -4.48
CA ILE A 43 -10.94 -5.63 -5.95
C ILE A 43 -11.23 -7.02 -6.53
N TYR A 44 -10.53 -8.05 -6.06
CA TYR A 44 -10.70 -9.41 -6.56
C TYR A 44 -12.04 -10.02 -6.13
N GLY A 45 -12.54 -9.65 -4.95
CA GLY A 45 -13.88 -10.04 -4.49
C GLY A 45 -15.01 -9.39 -5.27
N GLN A 46 -14.86 -8.11 -5.65
CA GLN A 46 -15.79 -7.38 -6.51
C GLN A 46 -15.74 -7.90 -7.95
N LEU A 47 -14.54 -8.18 -8.46
CA LEU A 47 -14.34 -8.78 -9.79
C LEU A 47 -14.98 -10.16 -9.89
N TRP A 48 -14.85 -10.98 -8.83
CA TRP A 48 -15.47 -12.31 -8.77
C TRP A 48 -17.00 -12.25 -8.78
N ARG A 49 -17.58 -11.28 -8.05
CA ARG A 49 -19.04 -11.06 -7.99
C ARG A 49 -19.60 -10.29 -9.19
N ARG A 50 -18.74 -9.78 -10.08
CA ARG A 50 -19.10 -8.93 -11.22
C ARG A 50 -19.86 -7.67 -10.79
N ALA A 51 -19.35 -6.98 -9.78
CA ALA A 51 -19.95 -5.74 -9.26
C ALA A 51 -20.16 -4.68 -10.36
N SER A 52 -21.17 -3.84 -10.19
CA SER A 52 -21.57 -2.81 -11.18
C SER A 52 -20.43 -1.82 -11.49
N ALA A 53 -19.62 -1.51 -10.48
CA ALA A 53 -18.46 -0.64 -10.57
C ALA A 53 -17.36 -1.11 -9.61
N ILE A 54 -16.11 -0.99 -10.03
CA ILE A 54 -14.92 -1.43 -9.29
C ILE A 54 -13.93 -0.29 -9.21
N GLU A 55 -13.45 0.01 -8.01
CA GLU A 55 -12.38 0.97 -7.80
C GLU A 55 -11.02 0.26 -7.83
N VAL A 56 -10.13 0.71 -8.71
CA VAL A 56 -8.76 0.19 -8.80
C VAL A 56 -7.76 1.28 -8.39
N PRO A 57 -7.21 1.21 -7.16
CA PRO A 57 -6.12 2.07 -6.71
C PRO A 57 -4.78 1.52 -7.22
N TYR A 58 -4.41 1.81 -8.47
CA TYR A 58 -3.17 1.28 -9.08
C TYR A 58 -1.90 1.58 -8.27
N LEU A 59 -1.85 2.73 -7.59
CA LEU A 59 -0.72 3.10 -6.75
C LEU A 59 -0.59 2.21 -5.50
N ALA A 60 -1.69 1.64 -5.01
CA ALA A 60 -1.68 0.72 -3.88
C ALA A 60 -0.96 -0.59 -4.20
N PHE A 61 -0.89 -1.01 -5.48
CA PHE A 61 -0.05 -2.14 -5.87
C PHE A 61 1.44 -1.87 -5.64
N GLY A 62 1.88 -0.62 -5.81
CA GLY A 62 3.25 -0.20 -5.45
C GLY A 62 3.53 -0.36 -3.96
N LEU A 63 2.51 -0.26 -3.11
CA LEU A 63 2.63 -0.43 -1.65
C LEU A 63 3.00 -1.87 -1.25
N LEU A 64 2.89 -2.85 -2.15
CA LEU A 64 3.37 -4.22 -1.93
C LEU A 64 4.87 -4.28 -1.61
N MET A 65 5.66 -3.27 -2.01
CA MET A 65 7.09 -3.21 -1.67
C MET A 65 7.35 -2.86 -0.21
N ALA A 66 6.37 -2.23 0.47
CA ALA A 66 6.56 -1.63 1.79
C ALA A 66 6.72 -2.67 2.91
N PRO A 67 5.92 -3.76 3.00
CA PRO A 67 6.10 -4.77 4.03
C PRO A 67 7.53 -5.33 4.15
N PRO A 68 8.22 -5.76 3.06
CA PRO A 68 9.55 -6.32 3.21
C PRO A 68 10.61 -5.30 3.65
N ILE A 69 10.59 -4.08 3.09
CA ILE A 69 11.57 -3.03 3.46
C ILE A 69 11.33 -2.48 4.87
N MET A 70 10.06 -2.37 5.28
CA MET A 70 9.72 -1.94 6.64
C MET A 70 10.12 -3.00 7.66
N LEU A 71 9.95 -4.29 7.35
CA LEU A 71 10.39 -5.37 8.24
C LEU A 71 11.91 -5.37 8.41
N SER A 72 12.69 -5.14 7.35
CA SER A 72 14.15 -5.00 7.48
C SER A 72 14.55 -3.76 8.28
N CYS A 73 13.87 -2.61 8.06
CA CYS A 73 14.10 -1.40 8.85
C CYS A 73 13.81 -1.63 10.34
N SER A 74 12.67 -2.23 10.68
CA SER A 74 12.30 -2.51 12.06
C SER A 74 13.32 -3.43 12.74
N LEU A 75 13.81 -4.47 12.06
CA LEU A 75 14.84 -5.35 12.63
C LEU A 75 16.17 -4.62 12.85
N ALA A 76 16.61 -3.80 11.90
CA ALA A 76 17.83 -3.00 12.05
C ALA A 76 17.71 -1.99 13.20
N ALA A 77 16.55 -1.33 13.33
CA ALA A 77 16.27 -0.37 14.39
C ALA A 77 16.16 -1.04 15.77
N ALA A 78 15.51 -2.20 15.86
CA ALA A 78 15.43 -3.00 17.09
C ALA A 78 16.82 -3.47 17.55
N TYR A 79 17.66 -3.94 16.63
CA TYR A 79 19.04 -4.30 16.94
C TYR A 79 19.83 -3.10 17.47
N ALA A 80 19.70 -1.94 16.84
CA ALA A 80 20.40 -0.73 17.26
C ALA A 80 19.91 -0.21 18.63
N PHE A 81 18.62 -0.34 18.91
CA PHE A 81 18.03 -0.03 20.21
C PHE A 81 18.60 -0.93 21.32
N TRP A 82 18.60 -2.25 21.12
CA TRP A 82 19.06 -3.21 22.14
C TRP A 82 20.57 -3.19 22.35
N THR A 83 21.35 -3.16 21.27
CA THR A 83 22.81 -3.24 21.38
C THR A 83 23.47 -1.88 21.62
N GLY A 84 22.78 -0.78 21.30
CA GLY A 84 23.37 0.55 21.24
C GLY A 84 24.43 0.71 20.14
N LYS A 85 24.49 -0.21 19.19
CA LYS A 85 25.45 -0.20 18.07
C LYS A 85 24.70 -0.07 16.75
N LYS A 86 25.31 0.60 15.77
CA LYS A 86 24.77 0.64 14.41
C LYS A 86 24.62 -0.77 13.87
N PHE A 87 23.49 -1.03 13.21
CA PHE A 87 23.27 -2.29 12.51
C PHE A 87 24.31 -2.44 11.40
N ASN A 88 25.20 -3.42 11.54
CA ASN A 88 26.23 -3.77 10.57
C ASN A 88 26.50 -5.28 10.66
N PRO A 89 25.57 -6.11 10.16
CA PRO A 89 25.70 -7.55 10.26
C PRO A 89 26.93 -8.03 9.45
N PRO A 90 27.72 -9.00 9.96
CA PRO A 90 28.82 -9.56 9.20
C PRO A 90 28.32 -10.12 7.86
N LYS A 91 29.07 -9.91 6.76
CA LYS A 91 28.65 -10.29 5.38
C LYS A 91 28.23 -11.76 5.22
N LYS A 92 28.74 -12.66 6.07
CA LYS A 92 28.41 -14.10 6.07
C LYS A 92 27.31 -14.50 7.07
N SER A 93 26.80 -13.57 7.88
CA SER A 93 25.78 -13.86 8.90
C SER A 93 24.39 -14.04 8.29
N GLY A 94 23.52 -14.78 8.99
CA GLY A 94 22.11 -14.94 8.60
C GLY A 94 21.36 -13.61 8.53
N LEU A 95 21.68 -12.66 9.42
CA LEU A 95 21.10 -11.31 9.44
C LEU A 95 21.43 -10.51 8.18
N ALA A 96 22.68 -10.57 7.69
CA ALA A 96 23.06 -9.89 6.45
C ALA A 96 22.34 -10.50 5.23
N ARG A 97 22.17 -11.82 5.21
CA ARG A 97 21.41 -12.51 4.15
C ARG A 97 19.94 -12.13 4.20
N PHE A 98 19.34 -12.09 5.38
CA PHE A 98 17.96 -11.69 5.58
C PHE A 98 17.72 -10.26 5.08
N GLU A 99 18.50 -9.28 5.55
CA GLU A 99 18.37 -7.88 5.11
C GLU A 99 18.49 -7.75 3.59
N THR A 100 19.53 -8.36 3.01
CA THR A 100 19.74 -8.34 1.55
C THR A 100 18.57 -8.97 0.82
N SER A 101 18.03 -10.09 1.33
CA SER A 101 16.87 -10.75 0.74
C SER A 101 15.64 -9.84 0.78
N MET A 102 15.37 -9.17 1.90
CA MET A 102 14.20 -8.31 2.06
C MET A 102 14.26 -7.08 1.15
N ILE A 103 15.43 -6.46 1.03
CA ILE A 103 15.65 -5.34 0.11
C ILE A 103 15.46 -5.82 -1.34
N LYS A 104 16.08 -6.95 -1.72
CA LYS A 104 15.90 -7.53 -3.06
C LYS A 104 14.44 -7.84 -3.35
N THR A 105 13.72 -8.44 -2.41
CA THR A 105 12.29 -8.72 -2.53
C THR A 105 11.50 -7.43 -2.70
N SER A 106 11.77 -6.39 -1.91
CA SER A 106 11.09 -5.09 -2.03
C SER A 106 11.28 -4.49 -3.43
N VAL A 107 12.52 -4.47 -3.94
CA VAL A 107 12.82 -3.98 -5.29
C VAL A 107 12.16 -4.85 -6.36
N TYR A 108 12.24 -6.18 -6.25
CA TYR A 108 11.58 -7.10 -7.17
C TYR A 108 10.06 -6.88 -7.21
N VAL A 109 9.45 -6.69 -6.04
CA VAL A 109 8.03 -6.43 -5.93
C VAL A 109 7.66 -5.10 -6.59
N LEU A 110 8.43 -4.03 -6.36
CA LEU A 110 8.17 -2.73 -6.97
C LEU A 110 8.32 -2.76 -8.49
N VAL A 111 9.41 -3.34 -8.99
CA VAL A 111 9.81 -3.24 -10.40
C VAL A 111 9.10 -4.27 -11.27
N LEU A 112 8.78 -5.44 -10.74
CA LEU A 112 8.19 -6.54 -11.52
C LEU A 112 6.80 -6.90 -11.04
N LEU A 113 6.62 -7.21 -9.76
CA LEU A 113 5.34 -7.76 -9.30
C LEU A 113 4.19 -6.74 -9.33
N ALA A 114 4.43 -5.51 -8.87
CA ALA A 114 3.44 -4.44 -8.86
C ALA A 114 2.92 -4.08 -10.27
N PRO A 115 3.78 -3.81 -11.27
CA PRO A 115 3.29 -3.56 -12.63
C PRO A 115 2.64 -4.80 -13.25
N LEU A 116 3.15 -6.00 -12.96
CA LEU A 116 2.54 -7.24 -13.45
C LEU A 116 1.11 -7.40 -12.96
N ILE A 117 0.87 -7.19 -11.65
CA ILE A 117 -0.47 -7.24 -11.06
C ILE A 117 -1.36 -6.16 -11.66
N ALA A 118 -0.86 -4.92 -11.82
CA ALA A 118 -1.62 -3.84 -12.45
C ALA A 118 -2.09 -4.20 -13.87
N VAL A 119 -1.19 -4.79 -14.67
CA VAL A 119 -1.52 -5.26 -16.03
C VAL A 119 -2.53 -6.39 -15.99
N ILE A 120 -2.33 -7.41 -15.15
CA ILE A 120 -3.26 -8.55 -15.02
C ILE A 120 -4.65 -8.08 -14.62
N THR A 121 -4.77 -7.20 -13.62
CA THR A 121 -6.06 -6.63 -13.19
C THR A 121 -6.74 -5.88 -14.33
N THR A 122 -5.98 -5.09 -15.08
CA THR A 122 -6.51 -4.32 -16.23
C THR A 122 -6.98 -5.24 -17.36
N VAL A 123 -6.22 -6.30 -17.66
CA VAL A 123 -6.62 -7.30 -18.65
C VAL A 123 -7.88 -8.02 -18.18
N ALA A 124 -7.95 -8.45 -16.92
CA ALA A 124 -9.12 -9.12 -16.37
C ALA A 124 -10.39 -8.25 -16.46
N LEU A 125 -10.29 -6.97 -16.12
CA LEU A 125 -11.39 -6.02 -16.26
C LEU A 125 -11.85 -5.87 -17.71
N ASN A 126 -10.92 -5.69 -18.65
CA ASN A 126 -11.26 -5.62 -20.07
C ASN A 126 -11.92 -6.91 -20.57
N THR A 127 -11.44 -8.09 -20.18
CA THR A 127 -12.04 -9.38 -20.58
C THR A 127 -13.45 -9.59 -20.04
N LEU A 128 -13.81 -8.90 -18.95
CA LEU A 128 -15.14 -8.92 -18.35
C LEU A 128 -16.04 -7.78 -18.85
N ASN A 129 -15.64 -7.07 -19.91
CA ASN A 129 -16.33 -5.93 -20.51
C ASN A 129 -16.47 -4.70 -19.59
N TYR A 130 -15.58 -4.55 -18.60
CA TYR A 130 -15.51 -3.30 -17.84
C TYR A 130 -14.86 -2.20 -18.68
N THR A 131 -15.35 -0.98 -18.52
CA THR A 131 -14.84 0.22 -19.18
C THR A 131 -14.34 1.22 -18.14
N SER A 132 -13.20 1.86 -18.40
CA SER A 132 -12.64 2.84 -17.48
C SER A 132 -13.49 4.12 -17.47
N CYS A 133 -13.98 4.52 -16.30
CA CYS A 133 -14.76 5.73 -16.11
C CYS A 133 -14.03 6.72 -15.17
N PRO A 134 -13.21 7.64 -15.69
CA PRO A 134 -12.53 8.63 -14.87
C PRO A 134 -13.48 9.69 -14.27
N GLN A 135 -14.73 9.78 -14.75
CA GLN A 135 -15.72 10.76 -14.29
C GLN A 135 -16.27 10.48 -12.90
N LEU A 136 -16.29 9.20 -12.48
CA LEU A 136 -16.71 8.77 -11.14
C LEU A 136 -15.71 9.14 -10.05
N ARG A 137 -14.54 9.68 -10.43
CA ARG A 137 -13.45 9.96 -9.52
C ARG A 137 -13.75 11.16 -8.62
N LYS A 138 -13.54 10.99 -7.31
CA LYS A 138 -13.60 12.07 -6.33
C LYS A 138 -12.53 13.11 -6.66
N SER A 139 -12.92 14.39 -6.72
CA SER A 139 -12.01 15.49 -7.02
C SER A 139 -10.80 15.47 -6.08
N GLY A 140 -9.59 15.40 -6.61
CA GLY A 140 -8.34 15.27 -5.85
C GLY A 140 -7.78 13.85 -5.72
N SER A 141 -8.55 12.81 -6.00
CA SER A 141 -8.05 11.43 -6.00
C SER A 141 -7.41 11.08 -7.34
N ALA A 142 -6.19 11.56 -7.60
CA ALA A 142 -5.49 11.31 -8.87
C ALA A 142 -5.12 9.83 -9.10
N TRP A 143 -5.19 9.01 -8.04
CA TRP A 143 -4.54 7.70 -7.98
C TRP A 143 -5.51 6.51 -8.05
N GLN A 144 -6.81 6.77 -8.08
CA GLN A 144 -7.88 5.77 -8.20
C GLN A 144 -8.50 5.83 -9.61
N THR A 145 -8.70 4.67 -10.21
CA THR A 145 -9.41 4.53 -11.50
C THR A 145 -10.65 3.67 -11.29
N TYR A 146 -11.81 4.20 -11.65
CA TYR A 146 -13.06 3.47 -11.60
C TYR A 146 -13.30 2.73 -12.92
N TRP A 147 -13.80 1.51 -12.80
CA TRP A 147 -14.16 0.64 -13.92
C TRP A 147 -15.63 0.26 -13.78
N VAL A 148 -16.43 0.39 -14.84
CA VAL A 148 -17.87 0.12 -14.82
C VAL A 148 -18.25 -0.92 -15.87
N ILE A 149 -19.19 -1.80 -15.53
CA ILE A 149 -19.66 -2.85 -16.45
C ILE A 149 -20.57 -2.32 -17.57
N HIS A 150 -21.30 -1.24 -17.29
CA HIS A 150 -22.18 -0.58 -18.25
C HIS A 150 -21.86 0.91 -18.36
N PRO A 151 -21.85 1.49 -19.58
CA PRO A 151 -21.52 2.90 -19.79
C PRO A 151 -22.53 3.85 -19.13
N GLY A 152 -23.77 3.40 -18.89
CA GLY A 152 -24.78 4.16 -18.14
C GLY A 152 -24.43 4.41 -16.67
N PHE A 153 -23.49 3.65 -16.10
CA PHE A 153 -22.96 3.89 -14.76
C PHE A 153 -21.80 4.90 -14.75
N CYS A 154 -21.33 5.35 -15.92
CA CYS A 154 -20.30 6.37 -15.99
C CYS A 154 -20.92 7.78 -15.96
N PHE A 155 -20.79 8.46 -14.83
CA PHE A 155 -21.24 9.85 -14.66
C PHE A 155 -20.36 10.60 -13.67
N LYS A 156 -20.48 11.94 -13.66
CA LYS A 156 -19.91 12.78 -12.61
C LYS A 156 -20.85 12.79 -11.40
N PRO A 157 -20.43 12.31 -10.22
CA PRO A 157 -21.28 12.25 -9.03
C PRO A 157 -21.51 13.64 -8.43
N ASP A 158 -22.71 13.88 -7.93
CA ASP A 158 -23.11 15.11 -7.22
C ASP A 158 -22.84 14.98 -5.72
N SER A 159 -22.94 13.76 -5.19
CA SER A 159 -22.65 13.43 -3.79
C SER A 159 -22.14 12.00 -3.65
N TYR A 160 -21.64 11.66 -2.47
CA TYR A 160 -21.23 10.32 -2.08
C TYR A 160 -21.99 9.90 -0.84
N THR A 161 -22.32 8.61 -0.71
CA THR A 161 -22.88 8.05 0.53
C THR A 161 -21.81 7.95 1.63
N GLU A 162 -22.22 7.54 2.83
CA GLU A 162 -21.31 7.23 3.94
C GLU A 162 -20.32 6.10 3.60
N ASN A 163 -20.69 5.21 2.68
CA ASN A 163 -19.85 4.11 2.18
C ASN A 163 -19.04 4.52 0.92
N ASP A 164 -18.89 5.83 0.65
CA ASP A 164 -18.23 6.39 -0.53
C ASP A 164 -18.84 5.94 -1.88
N TRP A 165 -20.13 5.56 -1.90
CA TRP A 165 -20.79 5.20 -3.17
C TRP A 165 -21.15 6.45 -3.96
N PRO A 166 -20.83 6.52 -5.27
CA PRO A 166 -21.13 7.68 -6.10
C PRO A 166 -22.63 7.80 -6.37
N CYS A 167 -23.19 8.97 -6.10
CA CYS A 167 -24.60 9.27 -6.31
C CYS A 167 -24.78 10.44 -7.28
N LYS A 168 -25.87 10.39 -8.04
CA LYS A 168 -26.30 11.45 -8.95
C LYS A 168 -27.77 11.80 -8.72
N GLN A 169 -28.10 13.08 -8.76
CA GLN A 169 -29.50 13.51 -8.76
C GLN A 169 -30.04 13.52 -10.19
N VAL A 170 -31.14 12.78 -10.41
CA VAL A 170 -31.88 12.75 -11.68
C VAL A 170 -33.35 12.95 -11.35
N ASP A 171 -33.95 13.99 -11.91
CA ASP A 171 -35.39 14.33 -11.74
C ASP A 171 -35.86 14.37 -10.28
N GLY A 172 -35.04 14.97 -9.40
CA GLY A 172 -35.33 15.10 -7.96
C GLY A 172 -35.17 13.80 -7.15
N LYS A 173 -34.67 12.72 -7.77
CA LYS A 173 -34.34 11.46 -7.10
C LYS A 173 -32.83 11.24 -7.08
N THR A 174 -32.32 10.76 -5.94
CA THR A 174 -30.91 10.39 -5.79
C THR A 174 -30.72 8.94 -6.20
N LEU A 175 -29.93 8.71 -7.26
CA LEU A 175 -29.53 7.38 -7.72
C LEU A 175 -28.08 7.15 -7.33
N CYS A 176 -27.81 6.09 -6.58
CA CYS A 176 -26.46 5.70 -6.14
C CYS A 176 -26.09 4.34 -6.75
N ILE A 177 -24.83 4.19 -7.16
CA ILE A 177 -24.33 2.90 -7.64
C ILE A 177 -23.84 2.09 -6.44
N ASN A 178 -24.36 0.88 -6.26
CA ASN A 178 -23.78 -0.05 -5.31
C ASN A 178 -22.45 -0.57 -5.88
N MET A 179 -21.35 -0.34 -5.17
CA MET A 179 -20.02 -0.82 -5.55
C MET A 179 -19.76 -2.27 -5.09
N ASP A 180 -20.63 -2.81 -4.23
CA ASP A 180 -20.51 -4.15 -3.66
C ASP A 180 -21.36 -5.21 -4.39
N GLU A 181 -22.28 -4.77 -5.26
CA GLU A 181 -23.23 -5.59 -6.03
C GLU A 181 -23.21 -5.24 -7.53
#